data_AF-A0A936AWH7-F1
#
_entry.id   AF-A0A936AWH7-F1
#
_cell.length_a   1.000
_cell.length_b   1.000
_cell.length_c   1.000
_cell.angle_alpha   90.00
_cell.angle_beta   90.00
_cell.angle_gamma   90.00
#
_symmetry.space_group_name_H-M   'P 1'
#
loop_
_entity.id
_entity.type
_entity.pdbx_description
1 polymer ?
#
loop_
_entity_poly.entity_id
_entity_poly.type
_entity_poly.pdbx_seq_one_letter_code
_entity_poly.pdbx_strand_id
1 'polypeptide(L)'
;MKYFIDHGIEIHAQVVLCPTINDGSHLEKTIRDLAELHPGIVSTAIVPLGITDKHKYRDRLVAVTDEFCAQIIDQITPIQNELKKRLGTVFAFLGDEFYIRAGRKIPPKSHYRIVRGTVAEEDEYPQIEDGVGMVRQFFDGHASRMKQLQAMRDRGEFTAEQAARIYGTLATGRIFYPMLLEAVMEMNEMFGTRLHVVEVENVFFGEGVTVAGLFCPSGLSQFPGQIPRRISRHPAALLSRTRFKISRRPDGERPCG
;
A
#
# COMPACT_ATOMS: atom_id res chain seq x y z
N MET A 1 -19.89 -2.29 15.31
CA MET A 1 -19.93 -1.35 14.16
C MET A 1 -21.01 -0.29 14.36
N LYS A 2 -22.30 -0.64 14.40
CA LYS A 2 -23.40 0.33 14.59
C LYS A 2 -23.20 1.29 15.77
N TYR A 3 -22.90 0.76 16.96
CA TYR A 3 -22.59 1.61 18.14
C TYR A 3 -21.55 2.71 17.86
N PHE A 4 -20.44 2.40 17.19
CA PHE A 4 -19.41 3.40 16.88
C PHE A 4 -19.90 4.42 15.84
N ILE A 5 -20.61 3.95 14.82
CA ILE A 5 -21.21 4.79 13.78
C ILE A 5 -22.24 5.76 14.39
N ASP A 6 -23.08 5.26 15.29
CA ASP A 6 -24.10 6.04 16.00
C ASP A 6 -23.48 7.13 16.90
N HIS A 7 -22.21 6.97 17.27
CA HIS A 7 -21.41 7.96 18.01
C HIS A 7 -20.49 8.79 17.10
N GLY A 8 -20.71 8.78 15.78
CA GLY A 8 -19.99 9.62 14.81
C GLY A 8 -18.56 9.15 14.51
N ILE A 9 -18.21 7.91 14.84
CA ILE A 9 -16.91 7.32 14.51
C ILE A 9 -16.98 6.66 13.14
N GLU A 10 -16.17 7.18 12.21
CA GLU A 10 -15.95 6.60 10.89
C GLU A 10 -15.09 5.34 11.00
N ILE A 11 -15.41 4.32 10.19
CA ILE A 11 -14.73 3.04 10.20
C ILE A 11 -14.11 2.76 8.83
N HIS A 12 -12.83 2.42 8.83
CA HIS A 12 -12.14 1.79 7.72
C HIS A 12 -12.07 0.28 8.03
N ALA A 13 -12.80 -0.52 7.26
CA ALA A 13 -12.87 -1.97 7.45
C ALA A 13 -11.73 -2.67 6.71
N GLN A 14 -11.30 -3.83 7.21
CA GLN A 14 -10.38 -4.72 6.53
C GLN A 14 -10.96 -6.13 6.49
N VAL A 15 -10.89 -6.76 5.32
CA VAL A 15 -11.23 -8.16 5.08
C VAL A 15 -9.96 -8.89 4.68
N VAL A 16 -9.51 -9.79 5.55
CA VAL A 16 -8.48 -10.77 5.19
C VAL A 16 -9.16 -11.92 4.45
N LEU A 17 -8.79 -12.09 3.19
CA LEU A 17 -9.39 -13.05 2.29
C LEU A 17 -8.64 -14.39 2.34
N CYS A 18 -9.37 -15.42 2.73
CA CYS A 18 -8.93 -16.79 2.87
C CYS A 18 -9.62 -17.63 1.80
N PRO A 19 -8.88 -18.19 0.82
CA PRO A 19 -9.49 -19.01 -0.23
C PRO A 19 -10.31 -20.15 0.38
N THR A 20 -11.44 -20.47 -0.24
CA THR A 20 -12.45 -21.48 0.16
C THR A 20 -13.19 -21.23 1.49
N ILE A 21 -12.83 -20.20 2.25
CA ILE A 21 -13.42 -19.91 3.57
C ILE A 21 -14.37 -18.72 3.51
N ASN A 22 -13.94 -17.60 2.93
CA ASN A 22 -14.70 -16.36 2.87
C ASN A 22 -14.57 -15.64 1.53
N ASP A 23 -14.31 -16.39 0.45
CA ASP A 23 -14.27 -15.94 -0.94
C ASP A 23 -15.61 -16.16 -1.66
N GLY A 24 -15.63 -15.93 -2.98
CA GLY A 24 -16.82 -16.14 -3.80
C GLY A 24 -18.01 -15.30 -3.32
N SER A 25 -19.19 -15.92 -3.23
CA SER A 25 -20.42 -15.24 -2.82
C SER A 25 -20.39 -14.69 -1.39
N HIS A 26 -19.57 -15.26 -0.50
CA HIS A 26 -19.40 -14.75 0.85
C HIS A 26 -18.73 -13.37 0.84
N LEU A 27 -17.67 -13.21 0.04
CA LEU A 27 -16.99 -11.93 -0.11
C LEU A 27 -17.94 -10.87 -0.68
N GLU A 28 -18.71 -11.21 -1.72
CA GLU A 28 -19.67 -10.27 -2.32
C GLU A 28 -20.71 -9.80 -1.31
N LYS A 29 -21.27 -10.74 -0.54
CA LYS A 29 -22.22 -10.44 0.53
C LYS A 29 -21.58 -9.53 1.57
N THR A 30 -20.36 -9.84 2.02
CA THR A 30 -19.63 -9.01 3.00
C THR A 30 -19.43 -7.59 2.48
N ILE A 31 -19.00 -7.41 1.24
CA ILE A 31 -18.81 -6.09 0.64
C ILE A 31 -20.12 -5.30 0.61
N ARG A 32 -21.21 -5.94 0.18
CA ARG A 32 -22.54 -5.31 0.10
C ARG A 32 -23.07 -4.95 1.48
N ASP A 33 -22.99 -5.84 2.45
CA ASP A 33 -23.42 -5.60 3.83
C ASP A 33 -22.65 -4.44 4.47
N LEU A 34 -21.33 -4.32 4.22
CA LEU A 34 -20.52 -3.20 4.69
C LEU A 34 -20.89 -1.89 3.98
N ALA A 35 -21.16 -1.95 2.68
CA ALA A 35 -21.56 -0.78 1.89
C ALA A 35 -22.92 -0.21 2.33
N GLU A 36 -23.83 -1.03 2.87
CA GLU A 36 -25.09 -0.55 3.45
C GLU A 36 -24.90 0.27 4.74
N LEU A 37 -23.72 0.21 5.35
CA LEU A 37 -23.36 1.01 6.52
C LEU A 37 -22.63 2.32 6.15
N HIS A 38 -22.52 2.65 4.87
CA HIS A 38 -21.99 3.93 4.39
C HIS A 38 -22.97 5.09 4.73
N PRO A 39 -22.50 6.27 5.20
CA PRO A 39 -21.11 6.71 5.29
C PRO A 39 -20.38 6.34 6.60
N GLY A 40 -21.01 5.60 7.51
CA GLY A 40 -20.39 5.18 8.77
C GLY A 40 -19.20 4.24 8.58
N ILE A 41 -19.27 3.36 7.58
CA ILE A 41 -18.10 2.68 7.01
C ILE A 41 -17.67 3.43 5.75
N VAL A 42 -16.42 3.89 5.73
CA VAL A 42 -15.90 4.79 4.69
C VAL A 42 -15.20 4.01 3.58
N SER A 43 -14.46 2.97 3.95
CA SER A 43 -13.78 2.09 3.01
C SER A 43 -13.62 0.68 3.56
N THR A 44 -13.41 -0.27 2.66
CA THR A 44 -13.09 -1.66 2.97
C THR A 44 -11.83 -2.06 2.20
N ALA A 45 -10.74 -2.35 2.90
CA ALA A 45 -9.58 -3.01 2.32
C ALA A 45 -9.85 -4.51 2.23
N ILE A 46 -9.51 -5.13 1.10
CA ILE A 46 -9.56 -6.57 0.91
C ILE A 46 -8.14 -7.00 0.59
N VAL A 47 -7.56 -7.80 1.48
CA VAL A 47 -6.16 -8.21 1.42
C VAL A 47 -6.06 -9.73 1.45
N PRO A 48 -5.12 -10.34 0.72
CA PRO A 48 -4.96 -11.78 0.78
C PRO A 48 -4.43 -12.23 2.14
N LEU A 49 -4.79 -13.43 2.57
CA LEU A 49 -4.19 -14.06 3.73
C LEU A 49 -2.69 -14.30 3.49
N GLY A 50 -1.84 -13.65 4.27
CA GLY A 50 -0.42 -13.97 4.35
C GLY A 50 -0.21 -15.26 5.16
N ILE A 51 0.16 -16.35 4.50
CA ILE A 51 0.47 -17.61 5.20
C ILE A 51 1.96 -17.61 5.56
N THR A 52 2.25 -17.72 6.85
CA THR A 52 3.60 -17.87 7.36
C THR A 52 3.91 -19.36 7.60
N ASP A 53 5.17 -19.78 7.47
CA ASP A 53 5.56 -21.18 7.75
C ASP A 53 5.35 -21.60 9.21
N LYS A 54 5.20 -20.62 10.11
CA LYS A 54 4.94 -20.83 11.54
C LYS A 54 3.46 -20.72 11.90
N HIS A 55 2.57 -20.60 10.91
CA HIS A 55 1.16 -20.40 11.18
C HIS A 55 0.54 -21.69 11.74
N LYS A 56 0.02 -21.63 12.98
CA LYS A 56 -0.55 -22.76 13.74
C LYS A 56 -1.63 -23.56 12.98
N TYR A 57 -2.28 -22.92 12.01
CA TYR A 57 -3.38 -23.49 11.23
C TYR A 57 -3.04 -23.71 9.75
N ARG A 58 -1.75 -23.73 9.37
CA ARG A 58 -1.32 -23.86 7.97
C ARG A 58 -2.00 -25.02 7.25
N ASP A 59 -2.09 -26.18 7.88
CA ASP A 59 -2.70 -27.39 7.28
C ASP A 59 -4.21 -27.26 6.98
N ARG A 60 -4.85 -26.21 7.50
CA ARG A 60 -6.29 -25.93 7.32
C ARG A 60 -6.54 -24.73 6.40
N LEU A 61 -5.50 -24.11 5.86
CA LEU A 61 -5.59 -22.90 5.05
C LEU A 61 -5.11 -23.19 3.64
N VAL A 62 -5.89 -22.76 2.66
CA VAL A 62 -5.51 -22.82 1.25
C VAL A 62 -4.65 -21.61 0.93
N ALA A 63 -3.50 -21.83 0.30
CA ALA A 63 -2.61 -20.76 -0.13
C ALA A 63 -3.25 -19.93 -1.24
N VAL A 64 -3.03 -18.61 -1.17
CA VAL A 64 -3.40 -17.68 -2.23
C VAL A 64 -2.52 -17.96 -3.44
N THR A 65 -3.11 -18.22 -4.62
CA THR A 65 -2.40 -18.40 -5.90
C THR A 65 -2.55 -17.17 -6.79
N ASP A 66 -1.74 -17.08 -7.84
CA ASP A 66 -1.79 -15.97 -8.79
C ASP A 66 -3.09 -15.99 -9.60
N GLU A 67 -3.60 -17.18 -9.93
CA GLU A 67 -4.89 -17.38 -10.58
C GLU A 67 -6.04 -16.96 -9.67
N PHE A 68 -5.97 -17.28 -8.38
CA PHE A 68 -6.95 -16.82 -7.40
C PHE A 68 -6.96 -15.29 -7.34
N CYS A 69 -5.79 -14.65 -7.34
CA CYS A 69 -5.73 -13.19 -7.36
C CYS A 69 -6.40 -12.59 -8.60
N ALA A 70 -6.19 -13.19 -9.78
CA ALA A 70 -6.86 -12.77 -11.01
C ALA A 70 -8.39 -12.93 -10.91
N GLN A 71 -8.86 -14.07 -10.40
CA GLN A 71 -10.29 -14.33 -10.20
C GLN A 71 -10.93 -13.32 -9.26
N ILE A 72 -10.28 -12.97 -8.15
CA ILE A 72 -10.79 -11.96 -7.21
C ILE A 72 -10.88 -10.58 -7.86
N ILE A 73 -9.89 -10.17 -8.66
CA ILE A 73 -9.96 -8.90 -9.40
C ILE A 73 -11.17 -8.90 -10.34
N ASP A 74 -11.35 -9.98 -11.12
CA ASP A 74 -12.42 -10.09 -12.10
C ASP A 74 -13.81 -10.14 -11.42
N GLN A 75 -13.90 -10.79 -10.26
CA GLN A 75 -15.11 -10.89 -9.45
C GLN A 75 -15.51 -9.54 -8.81
N ILE A 76 -14.54 -8.81 -8.26
CA ILE A 76 -14.80 -7.61 -7.45
C ILE A 76 -14.91 -6.33 -8.29
N THR A 77 -14.28 -6.27 -9.46
CA THR A 77 -14.32 -5.10 -10.34
C THR A 77 -15.75 -4.65 -10.71
N PRO A 78 -16.71 -5.53 -11.06
CA PRO A 78 -18.09 -5.14 -11.29
C PRO A 78 -18.76 -4.50 -10.07
N ILE A 79 -18.51 -5.05 -8.87
CA ILE A 79 -19.06 -4.53 -7.61
C ILE A 79 -18.46 -3.17 -7.29
N GLN A 80 -17.15 -2.99 -7.46
CA GLN A 80 -16.48 -1.70 -7.33
C GLN A 80 -17.09 -0.64 -8.24
N ASN A 81 -17.39 -1.00 -9.50
CA ASN A 81 -18.01 -0.09 -10.46
C ASN A 81 -19.44 0.28 -10.08
N GLU A 82 -20.21 -0.68 -9.56
CA GLU A 82 -21.55 -0.45 -9.01
C GLU A 82 -21.50 0.51 -7.81
N LEU A 83 -20.65 0.22 -6.82
CA LEU A 83 -20.48 1.03 -5.63
C LEU A 83 -19.95 2.43 -5.96
N LYS A 84 -19.06 2.57 -6.94
CA LYS A 84 -18.59 3.88 -7.40
C LYS A 84 -19.72 4.74 -7.96
N LYS A 85 -20.66 4.14 -8.70
CA LYS A 85 -21.85 4.87 -9.20
C LYS A 85 -22.80 5.25 -8.07
N ARG A 86 -22.98 4.37 -7.09
CA ARG A 86 -23.93 4.55 -5.99
C ARG A 86 -23.42 5.46 -4.87
N LEU A 87 -22.17 5.31 -4.49
CA LEU A 87 -21.53 5.93 -3.32
C LEU A 87 -20.52 7.02 -3.71
N GLY A 88 -20.16 7.15 -4.99
CA GLY A 88 -19.11 8.06 -5.45
C GLY A 88 -17.68 7.58 -5.21
N THR A 89 -17.49 6.42 -4.57
CA THR A 89 -16.19 5.82 -4.25
C THR A 89 -16.18 4.34 -4.60
N VAL A 90 -14.99 3.80 -4.93
CA VAL A 90 -14.78 2.36 -5.16
C VAL A 90 -15.20 1.53 -3.94
N PHE A 91 -15.06 2.10 -2.73
CA PHE A 91 -15.41 1.52 -1.43
C PHE A 91 -14.64 0.24 -1.05
N ALA A 92 -14.71 -0.81 -1.87
CA ALA A 92 -14.04 -2.09 -1.70
C ALA A 92 -12.69 -2.10 -2.44
N PHE A 93 -11.62 -1.72 -1.77
CA PHE A 93 -10.29 -1.64 -2.35
C PHE A 93 -9.54 -2.96 -2.22
N LEU A 94 -9.04 -3.49 -3.34
CA LEU A 94 -8.15 -4.65 -3.32
C LEU A 94 -6.72 -4.20 -2.97
N GLY A 95 -6.04 -4.96 -2.10
CA GLY A 95 -4.62 -4.78 -1.80
C GLY A 95 -3.75 -4.93 -3.05
N ASP A 96 -2.62 -4.22 -3.08
CA ASP A 96 -1.73 -4.17 -4.24
C ASP A 96 -1.20 -5.56 -4.62
N GLU A 97 -1.05 -6.46 -3.64
CA GLU A 97 -0.63 -7.84 -3.86
C GLU A 97 -1.51 -8.58 -4.87
N PHE A 98 -2.83 -8.37 -4.86
CA PHE A 98 -3.73 -8.99 -5.86
C PHE A 98 -3.31 -8.62 -7.27
N TYR A 99 -3.07 -7.34 -7.53
CA TYR A 99 -2.71 -6.86 -8.86
C TYR A 99 -1.33 -7.35 -9.28
N ILE A 100 -0.35 -7.32 -8.37
CA ILE A 100 1.02 -7.71 -8.68
C ILE A 100 1.09 -9.21 -9.00
N ARG A 101 0.48 -10.04 -8.16
CA ARG A 101 0.45 -11.50 -8.35
C ARG A 101 -0.32 -11.92 -9.58
N ALA A 102 -1.45 -11.26 -9.87
CA ALA A 102 -2.21 -11.52 -11.08
C ALA A 102 -1.56 -10.96 -12.37
N GLY A 103 -0.42 -10.28 -12.28
CA GLY A 103 0.20 -9.59 -13.42
C GLY A 103 -0.72 -8.53 -14.03
N ARG A 104 -1.61 -7.92 -13.24
CA ARG A 104 -2.57 -6.90 -13.66
C ARG A 104 -2.00 -5.50 -13.41
N LYS A 105 -2.42 -4.54 -14.23
CA LYS A 105 -2.00 -3.15 -14.09
C LYS A 105 -2.51 -2.58 -12.75
N ILE A 106 -1.61 -1.95 -12.00
CA ILE A 106 -1.95 -1.21 -10.78
C ILE A 106 -2.96 -0.09 -11.11
N PRO A 107 -4.09 0.00 -10.38
CA PRO A 107 -5.10 1.02 -10.63
C PRO A 107 -4.54 2.46 -10.66
N PRO A 108 -5.17 3.38 -11.41
CA PRO A 108 -4.76 4.79 -11.41
C PRO A 108 -5.04 5.44 -10.06
N LYS A 109 -4.40 6.59 -9.77
CA LYS A 109 -4.62 7.37 -8.53
C LYS A 109 -6.09 7.61 -8.21
N SER A 110 -6.93 7.87 -9.24
CA SER A 110 -8.36 8.11 -9.08
C SER A 110 -9.16 6.91 -8.57
N HIS A 111 -8.60 5.70 -8.62
CA HIS A 111 -9.19 4.52 -8.02
C HIS A 111 -9.28 4.66 -6.51
N TYR A 112 -8.22 5.18 -5.86
CA TYR A 112 -8.04 5.23 -4.41
C TYR A 112 -8.71 6.42 -3.72
N ARG A 113 -9.52 7.19 -4.45
CA ARG A 113 -10.21 8.38 -3.93
C ARG A 113 -11.45 7.99 -3.15
N ILE A 114 -11.68 8.67 -2.03
CA ILE A 114 -12.89 8.55 -1.23
C ILE A 114 -13.70 9.86 -1.28
N VAL A 115 -14.98 9.76 -0.93
CA VAL A 115 -15.88 10.90 -0.82
C VAL A 115 -16.33 10.98 0.63
N ARG A 116 -16.08 12.12 1.29
CA ARG A 116 -16.55 12.40 2.66
C ARG A 116 -17.62 13.49 2.60
N GLY A 117 -18.84 13.17 3.00
CA GLY A 117 -19.98 14.09 2.88
C GLY A 117 -20.25 14.47 1.41
N THR A 118 -20.30 15.77 1.10
CA THR A 118 -20.53 16.28 -0.27
C THR A 118 -19.24 16.59 -1.02
N VAL A 119 -18.07 16.38 -0.40
CA VAL A 119 -16.77 16.76 -0.97
C VAL A 119 -15.95 15.50 -1.22
N ALA A 120 -15.43 15.38 -2.44
CA ALA A 120 -14.43 14.36 -2.74
C ALA A 120 -13.09 14.82 -2.16
N GLU A 121 -12.51 14.03 -1.25
CA GLU A 121 -11.14 14.24 -0.80
C GLU A 121 -10.21 13.54 -1.78
N GLU A 122 -9.46 14.31 -2.57
CA GLU A 122 -8.78 13.78 -3.75
C GLU A 122 -7.47 13.02 -3.43
N ASP A 123 -6.99 13.05 -2.18
CA ASP A 123 -5.58 12.78 -1.86
C ASP A 123 -5.30 11.94 -0.60
N GLU A 124 -6.28 11.23 -0.05
CA GLU A 124 -6.03 10.31 1.08
C GLU A 124 -6.21 8.87 0.60
N TYR A 125 -5.10 8.14 0.41
CA TYR A 125 -5.13 6.68 0.22
C TYR A 125 -5.62 6.05 1.53
N PRO A 126 -6.93 5.74 1.67
CA PRO A 126 -7.53 5.53 3.00
C PRO A 126 -7.05 4.25 3.68
N GLN A 127 -6.50 3.33 2.89
CA GLN A 127 -6.11 1.98 3.28
C GLN A 127 -4.64 1.72 2.98
N ILE A 128 -3.81 2.78 2.93
CA ILE A 128 -2.38 2.65 2.59
C ILE A 128 -1.64 1.73 3.57
N GLU A 129 -2.01 1.78 4.85
CA GLU A 129 -1.43 0.93 5.92
C GLU A 129 -1.82 -0.54 5.76
N ASP A 130 -2.93 -0.81 5.04
CA ASP A 130 -3.42 -2.14 4.72
C ASP A 130 -2.85 -2.68 3.39
N GLY A 131 -1.84 -2.02 2.82
CA GLY A 131 -1.24 -2.47 1.56
C GLY A 131 -2.07 -2.14 0.32
N VAL A 132 -2.96 -1.14 0.40
CA VAL A 132 -3.78 -0.68 -0.72
C VAL A 132 -3.21 0.64 -1.27
N GLY A 133 -2.75 0.63 -2.52
CA GLY A 133 -2.30 1.83 -3.24
C GLY A 133 -0.88 2.30 -2.94
N MET A 134 -0.10 1.53 -2.18
CA MET A 134 1.31 1.80 -1.90
C MET A 134 2.13 1.88 -3.18
N VAL A 135 1.89 0.95 -4.11
CA VAL A 135 2.60 0.89 -5.39
C VAL A 135 2.24 2.09 -6.26
N ARG A 136 0.96 2.45 -6.34
CA ARG A 136 0.52 3.65 -7.07
C ARG A 136 1.15 4.91 -6.47
N GLN A 137 1.10 5.06 -5.15
CA GLN A 137 1.70 6.19 -4.46
C GLN A 137 3.21 6.29 -4.71
N PHE A 138 3.92 5.15 -4.68
CA PHE A 138 5.35 5.10 -4.99
C PHE A 138 5.64 5.59 -6.40
N PHE A 139 4.96 5.07 -7.42
CA PHE A 139 5.25 5.44 -8.81
C PHE A 139 4.86 6.88 -9.14
N ASP A 140 3.78 7.40 -8.54
CA ASP A 140 3.43 8.81 -8.69
C ASP A 140 4.49 9.72 -8.04
N GLY A 141 5.01 9.33 -6.88
CA GLY A 141 6.12 10.00 -6.20
C GLY A 141 7.43 9.95 -6.99
N HIS A 142 7.77 8.78 -7.52
CA HIS A 142 8.94 8.56 -8.38
C HIS A 142 8.85 9.44 -9.63
N ALA A 143 7.74 9.40 -10.37
CA ALA A 143 7.55 10.22 -11.57
C ALA A 143 7.64 11.73 -11.27
N SER A 144 7.06 12.19 -10.16
CA SER A 144 7.20 13.57 -9.71
C SER A 144 8.66 13.93 -9.42
N ARG A 145 9.39 13.04 -8.75
CA ARG A 145 10.80 13.24 -8.41
C ARG A 145 11.68 13.27 -9.66
N MET A 146 11.47 12.37 -10.61
CA MET A 146 12.20 12.34 -11.89
C MET A 146 12.02 13.66 -12.65
N LYS A 147 10.79 14.20 -12.71
CA LYS A 147 10.51 15.51 -13.32
C LYS A 147 11.22 16.66 -12.61
N GLN A 148 11.21 16.67 -11.28
CA GLN A 148 11.91 17.69 -10.50
C GLN A 148 13.42 17.66 -10.75
N LEU A 149 14.03 16.46 -10.73
CA LEU A 149 15.46 16.29 -10.97
C LEU A 149 15.84 16.70 -12.40
N GLN A 150 15.01 16.36 -13.39
CA GLN A 150 15.19 16.82 -14.76
C GLN A 150 15.18 18.34 -14.83
N ALA A 151 14.18 19.00 -14.24
CA ALA A 151 14.09 20.45 -14.25
C ALA A 151 15.27 21.13 -13.53
N MET A 152 15.77 20.54 -12.44
CA MET A 152 16.99 21.03 -11.76
C MET A 152 18.23 20.87 -12.65
N ARG A 153 18.35 19.75 -13.36
CA ARG A 153 19.45 19.52 -14.31
C ARG A 153 19.43 20.53 -15.44
N ASP A 154 18.25 20.81 -16.02
CA ASP A 154 18.08 21.77 -17.11
C ASP A 154 18.45 23.20 -16.69
N ARG A 155 18.29 23.53 -15.39
CA ARG A 155 18.74 24.81 -14.80
C ARG A 155 20.21 24.81 -14.33
N GLY A 156 20.93 23.70 -14.45
CA GLY A 156 22.30 23.55 -13.95
C GLY A 156 22.41 23.43 -12.42
N GLU A 157 21.30 23.22 -11.72
CA GLU A 157 21.25 23.07 -10.25
C GLU A 157 21.52 21.63 -9.78
N PHE A 158 21.49 20.67 -10.72
CA PHE A 158 21.78 19.26 -10.47
C PHE A 158 22.74 18.71 -11.52
N THR A 159 24.00 18.52 -11.14
CA THR A 159 25.07 18.06 -12.04
C THR A 159 25.24 16.54 -12.00
N ALA A 160 25.86 15.98 -13.04
CA ALA A 160 26.20 14.56 -13.10
C ALA A 160 27.12 14.15 -11.93
N GLU A 161 28.02 15.03 -11.48
CA GLU A 161 28.90 14.78 -10.34
C GLU A 161 28.14 14.69 -9.02
N GLN A 162 27.11 15.55 -8.84
CA GLN A 162 26.23 15.47 -7.68
C GLN A 162 25.39 14.20 -7.71
N ALA A 163 24.88 13.81 -8.88
CA ALA A 163 24.13 12.57 -9.06
C ALA A 163 24.98 11.33 -8.78
N ALA A 164 26.24 11.29 -9.25
CA ALA A 164 27.15 10.18 -9.00
C ALA A 164 27.51 9.99 -7.52
N ARG A 165 27.33 11.02 -6.68
CA ARG A 165 27.45 10.94 -5.21
C ARG A 165 26.21 10.32 -4.54
N ILE A 166 25.12 10.14 -5.27
CA ILE A 166 23.95 9.39 -4.81
C ILE A 166 24.21 7.91 -5.07
N TYR A 167 24.65 7.21 -4.04
CA TYR A 167 24.93 5.78 -4.08
C TYR A 167 24.35 5.09 -2.84
N GLY A 168 24.01 3.81 -2.97
CA GLY A 168 23.44 3.04 -1.88
C GLY A 168 22.70 1.80 -2.34
N THR A 169 22.27 1.00 -1.38
CA THR A 169 21.52 -0.23 -1.62
C THR A 169 20.14 -0.12 -0.97
N LEU A 170 19.09 -0.32 -1.74
CA LEU A 170 17.71 -0.41 -1.29
C LEU A 170 17.34 -1.87 -1.13
N ALA A 171 16.77 -2.21 0.01
CA ALA A 171 16.24 -3.54 0.28
C ALA A 171 14.72 -3.53 0.16
N THR A 172 14.14 -4.56 -0.45
CA THR A 172 12.68 -4.72 -0.53
C THR A 172 12.28 -6.20 -0.54
N GLY A 173 11.02 -6.49 -0.21
CA GLY A 173 10.46 -7.83 -0.33
C GLY A 173 10.26 -8.27 -1.78
N ARG A 174 10.16 -9.59 -1.98
CA ARG A 174 10.02 -10.27 -3.28
C ARG A 174 8.99 -9.65 -4.22
N ILE A 175 7.78 -9.42 -3.72
CA ILE A 175 6.67 -8.93 -4.56
C ILE A 175 6.93 -7.53 -5.13
N PHE A 176 7.59 -6.64 -4.37
CA PHE A 176 7.86 -5.28 -4.82
C PHE A 176 9.23 -5.12 -5.50
N TYR A 177 10.12 -6.12 -5.38
CA TYR A 177 11.46 -6.11 -5.98
C TYR A 177 11.52 -5.71 -7.46
N PRO A 178 10.79 -6.36 -8.38
CA PRO A 178 10.93 -6.05 -9.81
C PRO A 178 10.55 -4.61 -10.14
N MET A 179 9.51 -4.09 -9.47
CA MET A 179 9.05 -2.70 -9.65
C MET A 179 10.05 -1.68 -9.10
N LEU A 180 10.63 -1.94 -7.93
CA LEU A 180 11.65 -1.06 -7.36
C LEU A 180 12.93 -1.07 -8.19
N LEU A 181 13.33 -2.24 -8.70
CA LEU A 181 14.49 -2.38 -9.58
C LEU A 181 14.33 -1.51 -10.84
N GLU A 182 13.18 -1.59 -11.51
CA GLU A 182 12.89 -0.78 -12.70
C GLU A 182 13.02 0.72 -12.42
N ALA A 183 12.38 1.21 -11.35
CA ALA A 183 12.44 2.63 -10.98
C ALA A 183 13.86 3.10 -10.62
N VAL A 184 14.65 2.24 -9.96
CA VAL A 184 16.04 2.55 -9.61
C VAL A 184 16.95 2.53 -10.84
N MET A 185 16.74 1.59 -11.77
CA MET A 185 17.47 1.54 -13.04
C MET A 185 17.20 2.80 -13.88
N GLU A 186 15.95 3.22 -13.99
CA GLU A 186 15.58 4.48 -14.67
C GLU A 186 16.32 5.67 -14.06
N MET A 187 16.38 5.77 -12.73
CA MET A 187 17.09 6.85 -12.02
C MET A 187 18.61 6.81 -12.30
N ASN A 188 19.21 5.62 -12.26
CA ASN A 188 20.63 5.42 -12.56
C ASN A 188 20.96 5.78 -14.00
N GLU A 189 20.16 5.34 -14.97
CA GLU A 189 20.36 5.61 -16.39
C GLU A 189 20.19 7.09 -16.71
N MET A 190 19.14 7.73 -16.19
CA MET A 190 18.83 9.11 -16.50
C MET A 190 19.79 10.10 -15.85
N PHE A 191 20.23 9.84 -14.61
CA PHE A 191 20.99 10.81 -13.83
C PHE A 191 22.42 10.38 -13.49
N GLY A 192 22.79 9.12 -13.71
CA GLY A 192 24.13 8.61 -13.35
C GLY A 192 24.28 8.30 -11.86
N THR A 193 23.18 8.05 -11.14
CA THR A 193 23.23 7.56 -9.75
C THR A 193 23.79 6.14 -9.68
N ARG A 194 24.22 5.71 -8.50
CA ARG A 194 24.82 4.38 -8.25
C ARG A 194 24.03 3.63 -7.19
N LEU A 195 22.74 3.47 -7.44
CA LEU A 195 21.82 2.79 -6.54
C LEU A 195 21.67 1.32 -6.95
N HIS A 196 21.55 0.44 -5.96
CA HIS A 196 21.33 -0.99 -6.15
C HIS A 196 20.05 -1.41 -5.43
N VAL A 197 19.38 -2.43 -5.94
CA VAL A 197 18.22 -3.03 -5.27
C VAL A 197 18.53 -4.48 -4.92
N VAL A 198 18.27 -4.86 -3.68
CA VAL A 198 18.36 -6.24 -3.20
C VAL A 198 17.00 -6.73 -2.76
N GLU A 199 16.67 -7.94 -3.18
CA GLU A 199 15.53 -8.67 -2.67
C GLU A 199 15.89 -9.23 -1.29
N VAL A 200 15.00 -9.06 -0.32
CA VAL A 200 15.13 -9.64 1.02
C VAL A 200 13.92 -10.50 1.29
N GLU A 201 14.18 -11.76 1.62
CA GLU A 201 13.15 -12.68 2.09
C GLU A 201 12.72 -12.31 3.52
N ASN A 202 11.40 -12.30 3.77
CA ASN A 202 10.88 -12.04 5.10
C ASN A 202 10.89 -13.31 5.96
N VAL A 203 12.07 -13.73 6.40
CA VAL A 203 12.27 -14.94 7.21
C VAL A 203 11.56 -14.92 8.58
N PHE A 204 11.11 -13.76 9.06
CA PHE A 204 10.41 -13.66 10.35
C PHE A 204 8.90 -13.95 10.23
N PHE A 205 8.28 -13.50 9.12
CA PHE A 205 6.87 -13.71 8.83
C PHE A 205 6.63 -14.80 7.77
N GLY A 206 7.64 -15.57 7.38
CA GLY A 206 7.52 -16.67 6.41
C GLY A 206 7.48 -16.18 4.96
N GLU A 207 7.71 -17.11 4.02
CA GLU A 207 7.83 -16.80 2.58
C GLU A 207 6.57 -16.13 1.98
N GLY A 208 5.40 -16.31 2.62
CA GLY A 208 4.11 -15.77 2.18
C GLY A 208 3.76 -14.37 2.71
N VAL A 209 4.64 -13.68 3.44
CA VAL A 209 4.40 -12.30 3.90
C VAL A 209 5.33 -11.33 3.19
N THR A 210 4.76 -10.57 2.27
CA THR A 210 5.48 -9.92 1.16
C THR A 210 5.33 -8.39 1.18
N VAL A 211 4.67 -7.85 2.21
CA VAL A 211 4.38 -6.40 2.33
C VAL A 211 5.67 -5.60 2.53
N ALA A 212 5.84 -4.57 1.70
CA ALA A 212 6.94 -3.60 1.80
C ALA A 212 6.74 -2.69 3.03
N GLY A 213 7.11 -3.17 4.21
CA GLY A 213 7.00 -2.39 5.46
C GLY A 213 7.32 -3.16 6.74
N LEU A 214 7.20 -4.49 6.71
CA LEU A 214 7.51 -5.36 7.85
C LEU A 214 8.95 -5.86 7.78
N PHE A 215 9.92 -4.97 8.03
CA PHE A 215 11.32 -5.36 8.22
C PHE A 215 11.58 -5.74 9.67
N CYS A 216 11.84 -7.02 9.94
CA CYS A 216 12.38 -7.46 11.22
C CYS A 216 13.91 -7.28 11.24
N PRO A 217 14.51 -6.68 12.30
CA PRO A 217 15.97 -6.51 12.40
C PRO A 217 16.80 -7.79 12.25
N SER A 218 16.19 -8.97 12.48
CA SER A 218 16.83 -10.28 12.37
C SER A 218 17.00 -10.81 10.93
N GLY A 219 16.40 -10.18 9.91
CA GLY A 219 16.68 -10.54 8.51
C GLY A 219 18.00 -9.95 7.99
N LEU A 220 18.46 -8.84 8.58
CA LEU A 220 19.71 -8.15 8.20
C LEU A 220 20.97 -8.91 8.65
N SER A 221 20.87 -9.85 9.58
CA SER A 221 22.00 -10.64 10.07
C SER A 221 22.46 -11.72 9.08
N GLN A 222 21.72 -11.98 7.99
CA GLN A 222 22.10 -12.94 6.96
C GLN A 222 23.09 -12.38 5.91
N PHE A 223 23.44 -11.08 5.97
CA PHE A 223 24.43 -10.47 5.07
C PHE A 223 25.60 -9.81 5.83
N PRO A 224 26.48 -10.59 6.50
CA PRO A 224 27.68 -10.04 7.11
C PRO A 224 28.71 -9.70 6.02
N GLY A 225 28.70 -8.45 5.52
CA GLY A 225 29.78 -7.92 4.68
C GLY A 225 29.38 -7.14 3.43
N GLN A 226 28.10 -7.09 3.05
CA GLN A 226 27.63 -6.37 1.85
C GLN A 226 26.86 -5.07 2.15
N ILE A 227 26.85 -4.60 3.41
CA ILE A 227 26.02 -3.47 3.82
C ILE A 227 26.90 -2.25 4.14
N PRO A 228 26.90 -1.19 3.29
CA PRO A 228 27.48 0.09 3.65
C PRO A 228 26.78 0.66 4.90
N ARG A 229 27.54 1.34 5.78
CA ARG A 229 27.14 1.81 7.12
C ARG A 229 25.98 2.83 7.21
N ARG A 230 25.15 2.98 6.19
CA ARG A 230 23.93 3.81 6.20
C ARG A 230 22.75 3.04 5.62
N ILE A 231 22.03 2.34 6.49
CA ILE A 231 20.71 1.77 6.17
C ILE A 231 19.69 2.91 6.33
N SER A 232 19.04 3.33 5.23
CA SER A 232 17.78 4.07 5.34
C SER A 232 16.70 3.06 5.73
N ARG A 233 16.32 3.05 7.01
CA ARG A 233 15.16 2.29 7.47
C ARG A 233 13.92 3.06 7.01
N HIS A 234 13.17 2.46 6.09
CA HIS A 234 11.98 2.97 5.37
C HIS A 234 12.24 3.60 4.00
N PRO A 235 11.56 3.11 2.94
CA PRO A 235 11.35 3.86 1.70
C PRO A 235 10.64 5.21 1.93
N ALA A 236 9.82 5.31 2.99
CA ALA A 236 9.10 6.52 3.36
C ALA A 236 9.96 7.62 4.02
N ALA A 237 11.17 7.29 4.52
CA ALA A 237 12.00 8.26 5.27
C ALA A 237 12.70 9.30 4.37
N LEU A 238 12.67 9.16 3.05
CA LEU A 238 13.16 10.15 2.10
C LEU A 238 12.11 11.23 1.74
N LEU A 239 10.88 11.10 2.24
CA LEU A 239 9.80 12.09 2.12
C LEU A 239 9.38 12.58 3.51
N SER A 240 10.35 13.13 4.26
CA SER A 240 10.12 13.57 5.64
C SER A 240 9.00 14.61 5.74
N ARG A 241 7.89 14.24 6.40
CA ARG A 241 7.42 14.79 7.69
C ARG A 241 5.92 14.52 7.88
N THR A 242 5.58 13.44 8.58
CA THR A 242 4.25 13.31 9.18
C THR A 242 4.41 13.08 10.68
N ARG A 243 4.10 14.15 11.43
CA ARG A 243 3.91 14.11 12.88
C ARG A 243 2.64 13.30 13.13
N PHE A 244 2.64 12.46 14.17
CA PHE A 244 1.42 11.98 14.79
C PHE A 244 0.51 13.18 15.08
N LYS A 245 -0.66 13.23 14.48
CA LYS A 245 -1.68 14.25 14.74
C LYS A 245 -2.98 13.53 15.09
N ILE A 246 -3.21 13.34 16.38
CA ILE A 246 -4.55 13.07 16.90
C ILE A 246 -5.26 14.43 16.86
N SER A 247 -6.15 14.65 15.88
CA SER A 247 -7.02 15.83 15.88
C SER A 247 -8.32 15.49 16.61
N ARG A 248 -8.52 16.07 17.79
CA ARG A 248 -9.87 16.24 18.35
C ARG A 248 -10.55 17.42 17.64
N ARG A 249 -11.84 17.28 17.31
CA ARG A 249 -12.67 18.42 16.89
C ARG A 249 -12.75 19.45 18.03
N PRO A 250 -12.79 20.76 17.73
CA PRO A 250 -13.07 21.77 18.72
C PRO A 250 -14.59 21.82 18.94
N ASP A 251 -15.07 21.26 20.05
CA ASP A 251 -16.41 21.60 20.54
C ASP A 251 -16.28 22.72 21.57
N GLY A 252 -17.05 23.77 21.31
CA GLY A 252 -17.02 25.04 22.02
C GLY A 252 -17.47 24.95 23.47
N GLU A 253 -16.94 25.91 24.23
CA GLU A 253 -17.50 26.59 25.39
C GLU A 253 -18.59 25.88 26.21
N ARG A 254 -18.29 25.63 27.49
CA ARG A 254 -18.56 26.64 28.53
C ARG A 254 -17.82 26.37 29.85
N PRO A 255 -17.51 27.42 30.62
CA PRO A 255 -16.91 27.34 31.95
C PRO A 255 -18.00 27.14 33.01
N CYS A 256 -17.62 26.63 34.19
CA CYS A 256 -18.14 27.01 35.52
C CYS A 256 -17.75 25.96 36.55
N GLY A 257 -17.26 26.43 37.71
CA GLY A 257 -17.17 25.67 38.96
C GLY A 257 -15.78 25.57 39.52
#